data_AF-B6QH95-F1
#
_entry.id   AF-B6QH95-F1
#
_cell.length_a   1.000
_cell.length_b   1.000
_cell.length_c   1.000
_cell.angle_alpha   90.00
_cell.angle_beta   90.00
_cell.angle_gamma   90.00
#
_symmetry.space_group_name_H-M   'P 1'
#
loop_
_entity.id
_entity.type
_entity.pdbx_description
1 polymer ?
#
loop_
_entity_poly.entity_id
_entity_poly.type
_entity_poly.pdbx_seq_one_letter_code
_entity_poly.pdbx_strand_id
1 'polypeptide(L)'
;MLKSLIFRIGGYNQDYIFPTVNTQEDGLDCLKDCTDCTVHFPDKFHIDSESKIYGKIKPFATHVLVATSKSDWVSKPEWERGTIVHALCEANSKERLMVNASNLTAPEDKSSTSSADGKENATTVLLLPSFQFIDNVTVPYVPELVSRFIDNDDSNTSLTPTEISSSSSLKPRPCPHDYVVLLCSHKRRDARCGISAPLIKKELERHLRPAGLYRDANDERPGGAGIYFVSHVGGHKFSANVLVYRRQEEQLIWLARIRPEHCEGIVKYTILQGKVVHPEVQLRGGFDRERGVTSW
;
A
#
# COMPACT_ATOMS: atom_id res chain seq x y z
N MET A 1 -6.54 19.98 -49.72
CA MET A 1 -5.94 18.73 -49.18
C MET A 1 -6.41 18.56 -47.75
N LEU A 2 -7.09 17.45 -47.51
CA LEU A 2 -7.88 17.13 -46.31
C LEU A 2 -7.01 17.14 -45.05
N LYS A 3 -7.31 18.02 -44.08
CA LYS A 3 -6.82 17.87 -42.71
C LYS A 3 -7.59 16.70 -42.09
N SER A 4 -6.88 15.60 -41.86
CA SER A 4 -7.37 14.43 -41.14
C SER A 4 -7.90 14.84 -39.76
N LEU A 5 -9.21 14.69 -39.56
CA LEU A 5 -9.81 14.63 -38.23
C LEU A 5 -9.41 13.29 -37.61
N ILE A 6 -8.41 13.32 -36.74
CA ILE A 6 -8.20 12.23 -35.79
C ILE A 6 -9.28 12.39 -34.72
N PHE A 7 -10.34 11.60 -34.84
CA PHE A 7 -11.26 11.33 -33.74
C PHE A 7 -10.45 10.66 -32.62
N ARG A 8 -10.11 11.42 -31.57
CA ARG A 8 -9.64 10.85 -30.30
C ARG A 8 -10.85 10.24 -29.60
N ILE A 9 -11.11 8.96 -29.88
CA ILE A 9 -11.99 8.11 -29.08
C ILE A 9 -11.11 7.54 -27.98
N GLY A 10 -11.32 7.99 -26.75
CA GLY A 10 -10.57 7.59 -25.57
C GLY A 10 -10.89 8.56 -24.44
N GLY A 11 -11.76 8.15 -23.52
CA GLY A 11 -12.24 8.96 -22.40
C GLY A 11 -11.17 9.23 -21.35
N TYR A 12 -10.14 10.01 -21.70
CA TYR A 12 -9.40 10.75 -20.69
C TYR A 12 -10.33 11.82 -20.15
N ASN A 13 -10.92 11.59 -18.99
CA ASN A 13 -11.42 12.70 -18.19
C ASN A 13 -10.17 13.51 -17.79
N GLN A 14 -9.95 14.68 -18.40
CA GLN A 14 -8.68 15.43 -18.28
C GLN A 14 -8.33 15.85 -16.84
N ASP A 15 -9.25 15.65 -15.89
CA ASP A 15 -9.12 16.04 -14.49
C ASP A 15 -8.40 15.01 -13.60
N TYR A 16 -8.30 13.73 -14.02
CA TYR A 16 -7.70 12.66 -13.22
C TYR A 16 -6.40 12.12 -13.82
N ILE A 17 -5.42 11.80 -12.97
CA ILE A 17 -4.10 11.30 -13.42
C ILE A 17 -4.13 9.84 -13.91
N PHE A 18 -5.11 9.05 -13.47
CA PHE A 18 -5.27 7.65 -13.84
C PHE A 18 -6.32 7.48 -14.93
N PRO A 19 -6.13 6.55 -15.88
CA PRO A 19 -7.15 6.24 -16.87
C PRO A 19 -8.43 5.75 -16.16
N THR A 20 -9.58 6.15 -16.70
CA THR A 20 -10.89 5.66 -16.24
C THR A 20 -11.33 4.49 -17.12
N VAL A 21 -12.08 3.55 -16.58
CA VAL A 21 -12.69 2.49 -17.40
C VAL A 21 -13.58 3.09 -18.49
N ASN A 22 -13.59 2.47 -19.66
CA ASN A 22 -14.36 2.91 -20.82
C ASN A 22 -15.25 1.75 -21.29
N THR A 23 -16.57 1.93 -21.31
CA THR A 23 -17.51 0.87 -21.68
C THR A 23 -17.35 0.35 -23.12
N GLN A 24 -16.73 1.14 -24.01
CA GLN A 24 -16.44 0.73 -25.39
C GLN A 24 -15.20 -0.18 -25.48
N GLU A 25 -14.26 -0.05 -24.54
CA GLU A 25 -12.99 -0.80 -24.53
C GLU A 25 -13.01 -1.94 -23.51
N ASP A 26 -13.51 -1.66 -22.31
CA ASP A 26 -13.54 -2.55 -21.15
C ASP A 26 -14.86 -3.35 -21.05
N GLY A 27 -15.78 -3.12 -21.99
CA GLY A 27 -17.10 -3.76 -22.04
C GLY A 27 -18.18 -3.03 -21.23
N LEU A 28 -19.45 -3.32 -21.53
CA LEU A 28 -20.60 -2.65 -20.91
C LEU A 28 -20.72 -2.91 -19.40
N ASP A 29 -20.08 -3.96 -18.91
CA ASP A 29 -20.15 -4.38 -17.52
C ASP A 29 -19.03 -3.76 -16.66
N CYS A 30 -18.14 -2.94 -17.23
CA CYS A 30 -17.02 -2.36 -16.48
C CYS A 30 -17.43 -1.38 -15.37
N LEU A 31 -18.64 -0.81 -15.49
CA LEU A 31 -19.26 0.06 -14.49
C LEU A 31 -20.30 -0.67 -13.63
N LYS A 32 -20.51 -1.97 -13.83
CA LYS A 32 -21.47 -2.73 -13.04
C LYS A 32 -20.82 -3.18 -11.75
N ASP A 33 -21.45 -2.79 -10.65
CA ASP A 33 -21.15 -3.35 -9.34
C ASP A 33 -21.49 -4.84 -9.31
N CYS A 34 -20.76 -5.57 -8.47
CA CYS A 34 -20.95 -6.99 -8.23
C CYS A 34 -22.40 -7.32 -7.87
N THR A 35 -23.00 -8.29 -8.58
CA THR A 35 -24.40 -8.70 -8.38
C THR A 35 -24.57 -9.94 -7.51
N ASP A 36 -23.48 -10.69 -7.27
CA ASP A 36 -23.45 -11.94 -6.51
C ASP A 36 -22.66 -11.83 -5.18
N CYS A 37 -22.36 -10.60 -4.76
CA CYS A 37 -21.56 -10.35 -3.58
C CYS A 37 -22.26 -10.86 -2.32
N THR A 38 -21.56 -11.72 -1.57
CA THR A 38 -22.08 -12.33 -0.32
C THR A 38 -21.65 -11.56 0.93
N VAL A 39 -20.77 -10.58 0.76
CA VAL A 39 -20.22 -9.75 1.83
C VAL A 39 -20.87 -8.38 1.75
N HIS A 40 -21.44 -7.93 2.86
CA HIS A 40 -22.05 -6.59 2.96
C HIS A 40 -21.54 -5.88 4.20
N PHE A 41 -21.52 -4.55 4.13
CA PHE A 41 -21.29 -3.74 5.32
C PHE A 41 -22.51 -3.79 6.26
N PRO A 42 -22.32 -3.59 7.58
CA PRO A 42 -23.43 -3.47 8.51
C PRO A 42 -24.35 -2.29 8.15
N ASP A 43 -25.66 -2.42 8.42
CA ASP A 43 -26.67 -1.40 8.04
C ASP A 43 -26.34 0.02 8.54
N LYS A 44 -25.69 0.13 9.71
CA LYS A 44 -25.33 1.41 10.34
C LYS A 44 -23.91 1.90 9.97
N PHE A 45 -23.34 1.38 8.89
CA PHE A 45 -22.03 1.80 8.42
C PHE A 45 -22.10 3.11 7.63
N HIS A 46 -21.96 4.22 8.35
CA HIS A 46 -22.02 5.57 7.76
C HIS A 46 -20.63 6.15 7.52
N ILE A 47 -20.43 6.69 6.33
CA ILE A 47 -19.23 7.41 5.89
C ILE A 47 -19.64 8.69 5.19
N ASP A 48 -18.71 9.62 5.07
CA ASP A 48 -18.87 10.84 4.28
C ASP A 48 -18.84 10.47 2.79
N SER A 49 -19.95 10.65 2.09
CA SER A 49 -20.12 10.41 0.65
C SER A 49 -20.10 11.68 -0.20
N GLU A 50 -20.06 12.87 0.41
CA GLU A 50 -20.29 14.14 -0.27
C GLU A 50 -19.02 14.97 -0.47
N SER A 51 -18.09 14.91 0.49
CA SER A 51 -16.86 15.70 0.41
C SER A 51 -16.08 15.36 -0.86
N LYS A 52 -15.53 16.38 -1.53
CA LYS A 52 -14.51 16.16 -2.56
C LYS A 52 -13.24 15.62 -1.89
N ILE A 53 -12.76 14.45 -2.34
CA ILE A 53 -11.64 13.72 -1.73
C ILE A 53 -10.38 13.64 -2.59
N TYR A 54 -10.50 13.89 -3.90
CA TYR A 54 -9.36 13.89 -4.82
C TYR A 54 -8.42 15.07 -4.54
N GLY A 55 -7.11 14.82 -4.54
CA GLY A 55 -6.10 15.85 -4.29
C GLY A 55 -6.07 16.35 -2.84
N LYS A 56 -6.41 15.49 -1.87
CA LYS A 56 -6.45 15.81 -0.43
C LYS A 56 -5.74 14.76 0.43
N ILE A 57 -4.55 14.39 0.02
CA ILE A 57 -3.59 13.51 0.66
C ILE A 57 -2.32 14.33 0.92
N LYS A 58 -1.62 14.02 2.01
CA LYS A 58 -0.31 14.62 2.26
C LYS A 58 0.72 13.97 1.31
N PRO A 59 1.45 14.72 0.47
CA PRO A 59 2.42 14.15 -0.48
C PRO A 59 3.51 13.33 0.20
N PHE A 60 3.89 12.14 -0.25
CA PHE A 60 5.05 11.41 0.27
C PHE A 60 5.82 10.75 -0.88
N ALA A 61 7.08 10.41 -0.64
CA ALA A 61 7.94 9.80 -1.65
C ALA A 61 8.09 8.29 -1.44
N THR A 62 8.37 7.88 -0.19
CA THR A 62 8.48 6.48 0.21
C THR A 62 7.45 6.13 1.29
N HIS A 63 6.78 4.99 1.10
CA HIS A 63 5.91 4.38 2.10
C HIS A 63 6.64 3.18 2.73
N VAL A 64 6.91 3.28 4.03
CA VAL A 64 7.57 2.26 4.82
C VAL A 64 6.54 1.49 5.63
N LEU A 65 6.40 0.19 5.35
CA LEU A 65 5.56 -0.71 6.13
C LEU A 65 6.41 -1.48 7.13
N VAL A 66 6.14 -1.33 8.42
CA VAL A 66 6.86 -2.05 9.48
C VAL A 66 6.10 -3.32 9.84
N ALA A 67 6.73 -4.48 9.70
CA ALA A 67 6.14 -5.76 10.08
C ALA A 67 5.95 -5.82 11.60
N THR A 68 4.70 -5.98 12.05
CA THR A 68 4.37 -6.10 13.47
C THR A 68 3.59 -7.36 13.80
N SER A 69 3.16 -8.12 12.78
CA SER A 69 2.24 -9.26 12.90
C SER A 69 0.91 -8.95 13.63
N LYS A 70 0.59 -7.65 13.82
CA LYS A 70 -0.64 -7.16 14.46
C LYS A 70 -1.63 -6.69 13.40
N SER A 71 -2.92 -6.75 13.71
CA SER A 71 -4.00 -6.24 12.84
C SER A 71 -4.69 -4.98 13.38
N ASP A 72 -4.31 -4.51 14.56
CA ASP A 72 -4.74 -3.24 15.18
C ASP A 72 -3.60 -2.67 16.03
N TRP A 73 -3.58 -1.35 16.22
CA TRP A 73 -2.49 -0.63 16.90
C TRP A 73 -3.06 0.45 17.82
N VAL A 74 -2.21 1.02 18.70
CA VAL A 74 -2.62 2.22 19.46
C VAL A 74 -2.94 3.36 18.50
N SER A 75 -3.82 4.29 18.88
CA SER A 75 -4.32 5.36 18.01
C SER A 75 -3.24 6.15 17.26
N LYS A 76 -2.05 6.29 17.88
CA LYS A 76 -0.89 7.00 17.35
C LYS A 76 0.36 6.15 17.53
N PRO A 77 0.59 5.14 16.68
CA PRO A 77 1.77 4.29 16.78
C PRO A 77 3.08 5.09 16.65
N GLU A 78 3.04 6.24 15.97
CA GLU A 78 4.13 7.20 15.87
C GLU A 78 4.55 7.81 17.22
N TRP A 79 3.76 7.67 18.28
CA TRP A 79 4.09 8.19 19.62
C TRP A 79 4.60 7.10 20.58
N GLU A 80 4.65 5.84 20.14
CA GLU A 80 5.20 4.74 20.93
C GLU A 80 6.74 4.77 20.89
N ARG A 81 7.36 5.51 21.81
CA ARG A 81 8.83 5.60 21.94
C ARG A 81 9.46 4.22 22.06
N GLY A 82 10.64 4.06 21.46
CA GLY A 82 11.36 2.77 21.43
C GLY A 82 10.85 1.79 20.37
N THR A 83 9.86 2.16 19.56
CA THR A 83 9.44 1.34 18.41
C THR A 83 10.12 1.80 17.12
N ILE A 84 10.26 0.88 16.16
CA ILE A 84 10.79 1.18 14.82
C ILE A 84 9.87 2.16 14.07
N VAL A 85 8.55 2.08 14.28
CA VAL A 85 7.59 3.04 13.70
C VAL A 85 7.89 4.45 14.19
N HIS A 86 8.03 4.65 15.51
CA HIS A 86 8.39 5.94 16.08
C HIS A 86 9.75 6.43 15.56
N ALA A 87 10.77 5.56 15.58
CA ALA A 87 12.11 5.90 15.11
C ALA A 87 12.12 6.35 13.63
N LEU A 88 11.36 5.69 12.75
CA LEU A 88 11.21 6.10 11.35
C LEU A 88 10.43 7.41 11.18
N CYS A 89 9.42 7.67 12.03
CA CYS A 89 8.70 8.93 12.01
C CYS A 89 9.56 10.13 12.42
N GLU A 90 10.54 9.92 13.29
CA GLU A 90 11.49 10.93 13.76
C GLU A 90 12.79 10.97 12.93
N ALA A 91 12.97 10.05 11.98
CA ALA A 91 14.20 9.94 11.20
C ALA A 91 14.38 11.14 10.26
N ASN A 92 15.63 11.58 10.12
CA ASN A 92 16.00 12.62 9.18
C ASN A 92 16.23 12.01 7.79
N SER A 93 15.18 12.03 6.97
CA SER A 93 15.16 11.57 5.58
C SER A 93 15.16 12.77 4.62
N LYS A 94 15.82 12.67 3.47
CA LYS A 94 15.82 13.74 2.44
C LYS A 94 14.42 13.94 1.83
N GLU A 95 13.63 12.89 1.84
CA GLU A 95 12.27 12.90 1.33
C GLU A 95 11.23 12.55 2.40
N ARG A 96 9.96 12.92 2.15
CA ARG A 96 8.91 12.66 3.14
C ARG A 96 8.51 11.19 3.14
N LEU A 97 8.60 10.58 4.32
CA LEU A 97 8.13 9.22 4.58
C LEU A 97 6.65 9.19 4.97
N MET A 98 5.96 8.17 4.48
CA MET A 98 4.72 7.66 5.07
C MET A 98 5.08 6.36 5.79
N VAL A 99 4.86 6.30 7.11
CA VAL A 99 5.25 5.15 7.92
C VAL A 99 4.00 4.52 8.49
N ASN A 100 3.80 3.23 8.22
CA ASN A 100 2.66 2.49 8.75
C ASN A 100 3.12 1.17 9.36
N ALA A 101 2.57 0.83 10.52
CA ALA A 101 2.68 -0.52 11.04
C ALA A 101 1.78 -1.44 10.22
N SER A 102 2.20 -2.69 10.00
CA SER A 102 1.47 -3.65 9.17
C SER A 102 1.39 -5.02 9.82
N ASN A 103 0.36 -5.80 9.42
CA ASN A 103 0.24 -7.21 9.77
C ASN A 103 1.20 -8.12 9.00
N LEU A 104 2.10 -7.55 8.18
CA LEU A 104 3.27 -8.25 7.66
C LEU A 104 3.97 -9.04 8.78
N THR A 105 4.42 -10.23 8.44
CA THR A 105 5.17 -11.13 9.32
C THR A 105 6.61 -11.12 8.87
N ALA A 106 7.52 -10.82 9.80
CA ALA A 106 8.95 -11.00 9.56
C ALA A 106 9.25 -12.51 9.44
N PRO A 107 10.18 -12.93 8.56
CA PRO A 107 10.60 -14.33 8.50
C PRO A 107 11.00 -14.83 9.88
N GLU A 108 10.51 -16.00 10.29
CA GLU A 108 10.94 -16.63 11.54
C GLU A 108 12.41 -17.05 11.40
N ASP A 109 13.30 -16.41 12.16
CA ASP A 109 14.64 -16.95 12.37
C ASP A 109 14.48 -18.27 13.16
N LYS A 110 14.66 -19.41 12.50
CA LYS A 110 14.68 -20.75 13.13
C LYS A 110 15.74 -20.92 14.23
N SER A 111 16.51 -19.87 14.55
CA SER A 111 17.53 -19.83 15.60
C SER A 111 17.07 -19.13 16.90
N SER A 112 15.90 -18.48 16.96
CA SER A 112 15.42 -17.85 18.19
C SER A 112 14.44 -18.75 18.94
N THR A 113 15.00 -19.77 19.60
CA THR A 113 14.37 -20.34 20.79
C THR A 113 13.92 -19.19 21.70
N SER A 114 12.65 -19.21 22.08
CA SER A 114 12.04 -18.34 23.10
C SER A 114 13.05 -17.86 24.14
N SER A 115 13.31 -16.56 24.20
CA SER A 115 14.11 -16.00 25.30
C SER A 115 13.43 -14.78 25.91
N ALA A 116 13.08 -14.99 27.18
CA ALA A 116 12.61 -14.04 28.16
C ALA A 116 13.71 -13.06 28.61
N ASP A 117 14.45 -12.45 27.67
CA ASP A 117 15.46 -11.45 27.98
C ASP A 117 15.44 -10.36 26.90
N GLY A 118 15.44 -9.10 27.33
CA GLY A 118 15.15 -7.88 26.55
C GLY A 118 16.07 -7.55 25.36
N LYS A 119 16.31 -8.50 24.45
CA LYS A 119 16.80 -8.22 23.10
C LYS A 119 15.69 -7.53 22.32
N GLU A 120 16.01 -6.37 21.74
CA GLU A 120 15.13 -5.72 20.77
C GLU A 120 14.83 -6.70 19.64
N ASN A 121 13.54 -7.03 19.46
CA ASN A 121 13.12 -7.93 18.40
C ASN A 121 13.31 -7.24 17.06
N ALA A 122 14.31 -7.70 16.30
CA ALA A 122 14.47 -7.30 14.91
C ALA A 122 13.20 -7.64 14.11
N THR A 123 12.91 -6.83 13.10
CA THR A 123 11.76 -7.04 12.23
C THR A 123 12.12 -6.78 10.76
N THR A 124 11.13 -6.92 9.89
CA THR A 124 11.21 -6.60 8.47
C THR A 124 10.47 -5.31 8.19
N VAL A 125 10.99 -4.49 7.27
CA VAL A 125 10.22 -3.40 6.65
C VAL A 125 10.05 -3.66 5.15
N LEU A 126 8.93 -3.21 4.58
CA LEU A 126 8.71 -3.15 3.13
C LEU A 126 8.73 -1.69 2.68
N LEU A 127 9.60 -1.40 1.72
CA LEU A 127 9.71 -0.10 1.06
C LEU A 127 8.87 -0.10 -0.22
N LEU A 128 8.00 0.89 -0.36
CA LEU A 128 7.16 1.12 -1.53
C LEU A 128 7.38 2.55 -2.04
N PRO A 129 7.44 2.78 -3.36
CA PRO A 129 7.09 1.85 -4.44
C PRO A 129 8.28 1.03 -4.98
N SER A 130 9.40 0.92 -4.28
CA SER A 130 10.55 0.10 -4.73
C SER A 130 10.32 -1.42 -4.61
N PHE A 131 9.28 -1.85 -3.90
CA PHE A 131 8.96 -3.26 -3.66
C PHE A 131 10.18 -4.02 -3.07
N GLN A 132 10.81 -3.43 -2.06
CA GLN A 132 12.01 -3.99 -1.43
C GLN A 132 11.78 -4.24 0.05
N PHE A 133 11.99 -5.48 0.49
CA PHE A 133 12.06 -5.81 1.90
C PHE A 133 13.46 -5.56 2.43
N ILE A 134 13.55 -5.03 3.66
CA ILE A 134 14.78 -4.98 4.43
C ILE A 134 14.51 -5.74 5.74
N ASP A 135 15.17 -6.88 5.92
CA ASP A 135 15.09 -7.69 7.13
C ASP A 135 16.12 -7.26 8.18
N ASN A 136 15.98 -7.77 9.41
CA ASN A 136 16.84 -7.51 10.57
C ASN A 136 16.87 -6.05 11.04
N VAL A 137 15.80 -5.30 10.82
CA VAL A 137 15.70 -3.91 11.27
C VAL A 137 15.45 -3.86 12.77
N THR A 138 16.31 -3.16 13.50
CA THR A 138 16.11 -2.73 14.89
C THR A 138 16.15 -1.20 14.96
N VAL A 139 15.78 -0.61 16.11
CA VAL A 139 15.78 0.85 16.28
C VAL A 139 17.16 1.47 16.01
N PRO A 140 18.29 0.91 16.49
CA PRO A 140 19.63 1.40 16.17
C PRO A 140 20.00 1.42 14.68
N TYR A 141 19.39 0.56 13.86
CA TYR A 141 19.68 0.49 12.42
C TYR A 141 18.81 1.41 11.56
N VAL A 142 17.84 2.14 12.14
CA VAL A 142 16.98 3.06 11.38
C VAL A 142 17.77 4.15 10.63
N PRO A 143 18.81 4.78 11.20
CA PRO A 143 19.61 5.75 10.44
C PRO A 143 20.28 5.15 9.20
N GLU A 144 20.83 3.93 9.30
CA GLU A 144 21.43 3.22 8.15
C GLU A 144 20.36 2.81 7.13
N LEU A 145 19.20 2.34 7.60
CA LEU A 145 18.07 1.99 6.73
C LEU A 145 17.67 3.18 5.85
N VAL A 146 17.55 4.37 6.45
CA VAL A 146 17.17 5.60 5.75
C VAL A 146 18.26 6.02 4.77
N SER A 147 19.51 6.15 5.23
CA SER A 147 20.58 6.65 4.37
C SER A 147 20.87 5.73 3.19
N ARG A 148 20.90 4.41 3.41
CA ARG A 148 21.33 3.43 2.41
C ARG A 148 20.23 2.97 1.47
N PHE A 149 18.99 2.85 1.93
CA PHE A 149 17.92 2.21 1.15
C PHE A 149 16.75 3.14 0.79
N ILE A 150 16.66 4.33 1.42
CA ILE A 150 15.62 5.31 1.12
C ILE A 150 16.21 6.51 0.39
N ASP A 151 17.17 7.19 1.02
CA ASP A 151 17.83 8.36 0.43
C ASP A 151 18.83 7.97 -0.66
N ASN A 152 19.27 6.70 -0.68
CA ASN A 152 20.28 6.16 -1.58
C ASN A 152 21.55 7.03 -1.60
N ASP A 153 22.06 7.36 -0.41
CA ASP A 153 23.31 8.09 -0.26
C ASP A 153 24.49 7.18 -0.60
N ASP A 154 24.72 7.03 -1.91
CA ASP A 154 25.95 6.47 -2.49
C ASP A 154 27.19 7.35 -2.20
N SER A 155 27.01 8.47 -1.48
CA SER A 155 28.09 9.36 -1.10
C SER A 155 28.95 8.77 0.02
N ASN A 156 30.11 8.23 -0.36
CA ASN A 156 31.38 8.40 0.36
C ASN A 156 31.29 8.38 1.89
N THR A 157 31.03 7.21 2.48
CA THR A 157 31.90 6.89 3.62
C THR A 157 33.13 6.28 2.99
N SER A 158 34.27 6.98 3.05
CA SER A 158 35.61 6.43 2.75
C SER A 158 35.98 5.33 3.75
N LEU A 159 35.13 4.31 3.84
CA LEU A 159 35.44 3.05 4.47
C LEU A 159 35.61 2.08 3.31
N THR A 160 36.80 1.50 3.24
CA THR A 160 37.17 0.53 2.22
C THR A 160 36.09 -0.57 2.10
N PRO A 161 35.90 -1.18 0.91
CA PRO A 161 34.91 -2.27 0.71
C PRO A 161 35.02 -3.45 1.68
N THR A 162 36.14 -3.54 2.40
CA THR A 162 36.47 -4.54 3.41
C THR A 162 35.83 -4.30 4.79
N GLU A 163 35.33 -3.11 5.12
CA GLU A 163 34.83 -2.77 6.48
C GLU A 163 33.30 -2.68 6.60
N ILE A 164 32.56 -2.43 5.51
CA ILE A 164 31.09 -2.29 5.52
C ILE A 164 30.37 -3.65 5.42
N SER A 165 31.02 -4.67 4.84
CA SER A 165 30.38 -5.98 4.67
C SER A 165 30.33 -6.84 5.95
N SER A 166 31.00 -6.42 7.03
CA SER A 166 31.09 -7.19 8.28
C SER A 166 30.26 -6.64 9.45
N SER A 167 29.65 -5.44 9.35
CA SER A 167 28.95 -4.79 10.48
C SER A 167 27.45 -4.51 10.28
N SER A 168 26.97 -4.40 9.04
CA SER A 168 25.54 -4.19 8.76
C SER A 168 24.77 -5.51 8.86
N SER A 169 23.78 -5.55 9.74
CA SER A 169 22.89 -6.72 9.87
C SER A 169 21.69 -6.66 8.92
N LEU A 170 21.44 -5.51 8.27
CA LEU A 170 20.32 -5.27 7.38
C LEU A 170 20.43 -6.10 6.11
N LYS A 171 19.38 -6.86 5.78
CA LYS A 171 19.37 -7.77 4.63
C LYS A 171 18.30 -7.33 3.62
N PRO A 172 18.70 -6.72 2.49
CA PRO A 172 17.74 -6.39 1.44
C PRO A 172 17.33 -7.65 0.66
N ARG A 173 16.05 -7.75 0.32
CA ARG A 173 15.53 -8.75 -0.63
C ARG A 173 14.34 -8.18 -1.42
N PRO A 174 14.14 -8.62 -2.68
CA PRO A 174 12.99 -8.16 -3.45
C PRO A 174 11.67 -8.66 -2.84
N CYS A 175 10.62 -7.85 -2.94
CA CYS A 175 9.26 -8.31 -2.72
C CYS A 175 8.83 -9.15 -3.92
N PRO A 176 8.34 -10.39 -3.72
CA PRO A 176 7.96 -11.26 -4.83
C PRO A 176 6.67 -10.81 -5.54
N HIS A 177 5.87 -9.95 -4.91
CA HIS A 177 4.55 -9.57 -5.42
C HIS A 177 4.62 -8.55 -6.56
N ASP A 178 3.71 -8.66 -7.52
CA ASP A 178 3.47 -7.63 -8.53
C ASP A 178 2.59 -6.51 -7.97
N TYR A 179 1.73 -6.85 -7.01
CA TYR A 179 0.75 -5.96 -6.42
C TYR A 179 0.76 -6.03 -4.90
N VAL A 180 0.66 -4.88 -4.26
CA VAL A 180 0.50 -4.77 -2.81
C VAL A 180 -0.73 -3.93 -2.53
N VAL A 181 -1.74 -4.52 -1.89
CA VAL A 181 -2.98 -3.84 -1.51
C VAL A 181 -2.98 -3.58 -0.01
N LEU A 182 -3.06 -2.32 0.38
CA LEU A 182 -3.09 -1.93 1.79
C LEU A 182 -4.49 -1.48 2.19
N LEU A 183 -4.95 -2.02 3.32
CA LEU A 183 -6.24 -1.72 3.92
C LEU A 183 -6.01 -1.17 5.33
N CYS A 184 -6.46 0.06 5.58
CA CYS A 184 -6.44 0.60 6.94
C CYS A 184 -7.42 -0.20 7.81
N SER A 185 -6.92 -0.94 8.80
CA SER A 185 -7.73 -1.78 9.70
C SER A 185 -7.86 -1.21 11.11
N HIS A 186 -7.35 0.00 11.31
CA HIS A 186 -7.32 0.64 12.61
C HIS A 186 -8.72 0.74 13.22
N LYS A 187 -8.88 0.29 14.46
CA LYS A 187 -10.19 0.29 15.15
C LYS A 187 -10.26 1.27 16.32
N ARG A 188 -9.10 1.67 16.87
CA ARG A 188 -9.04 2.60 18.00
C ARG A 188 -9.40 4.01 17.54
N ARG A 189 -10.13 4.76 18.37
CA ARG A 189 -10.74 6.08 18.09
C ARG A 189 -11.91 6.07 17.09
N ASP A 190 -11.81 5.39 15.94
CA ASP A 190 -12.90 5.22 14.97
C ASP A 190 -12.86 3.78 14.43
N ALA A 191 -13.98 3.07 14.56
CA ALA A 191 -14.07 1.65 14.22
C ALA A 191 -14.34 1.38 12.73
N ARG A 192 -14.64 2.39 11.90
CA ARG A 192 -15.06 2.20 10.50
C ARG A 192 -14.01 1.45 9.68
N CYS A 193 -12.74 1.80 9.84
CA CYS A 193 -11.63 1.11 9.18
C CYS A 193 -11.51 -0.33 9.68
N GLY A 194 -11.52 -0.55 10.99
CA GLY A 194 -11.50 -1.90 11.59
C GLY A 194 -12.73 -2.79 11.28
N ILE A 195 -13.87 -2.20 10.95
CA ILE A 195 -15.07 -2.94 10.49
C ILE A 195 -14.96 -3.26 9.00
N SER A 196 -14.58 -2.28 8.17
CA SER A 196 -14.62 -2.44 6.71
C SER A 196 -13.44 -3.22 6.14
N ALA A 197 -12.22 -3.09 6.69
CA ALA A 197 -11.03 -3.72 6.13
C ALA A 197 -11.12 -5.26 6.03
N PRO A 198 -11.60 -6.01 7.05
CA PRO A 198 -11.78 -7.45 6.92
C PRO A 198 -12.79 -7.86 5.84
N LEU A 199 -13.85 -7.07 5.66
CA LEU A 199 -14.90 -7.32 4.66
C LEU A 199 -14.37 -7.06 3.25
N ILE A 200 -13.66 -5.96 3.04
CA ILE A 200 -12.99 -5.65 1.77
C ILE A 200 -11.92 -6.69 1.45
N LYS A 201 -11.10 -7.10 2.43
CA LYS A 201 -10.11 -8.16 2.25
C LYS A 201 -10.78 -9.44 1.76
N LYS A 202 -11.83 -9.90 2.45
CA LYS A 202 -12.55 -11.14 2.07
C LYS A 202 -13.06 -11.09 0.63
N GLU A 203 -13.60 -9.97 0.19
CA GLU A 203 -14.15 -9.85 -1.16
C GLU A 203 -13.06 -9.73 -2.24
N LEU A 204 -11.98 -8.97 -1.98
CA LEU A 204 -10.81 -8.95 -2.86
C LEU A 204 -10.19 -10.35 -3.01
N GLU A 205 -10.08 -11.11 -1.93
CA GLU A 205 -9.60 -12.50 -1.98
C GLU A 205 -10.48 -13.38 -2.86
N ARG A 206 -11.81 -13.24 -2.77
CA ARG A 206 -12.75 -13.99 -3.60
C ARG A 206 -12.49 -13.79 -5.09
N HIS A 207 -12.15 -12.57 -5.50
CA HIS A 207 -11.88 -12.25 -6.92
C HIS A 207 -10.43 -12.53 -7.34
N LEU A 208 -9.45 -12.39 -6.45
CA LEU A 208 -8.04 -12.65 -6.78
C LEU A 208 -7.70 -14.15 -6.88
N ARG A 209 -8.37 -15.01 -6.10
CA ARG A 209 -8.16 -16.47 -6.12
C ARG A 209 -8.43 -17.11 -7.49
N PRO A 210 -9.60 -16.93 -8.14
CA PRO A 210 -9.86 -17.52 -9.46
C PRO A 210 -8.97 -16.94 -10.56
N ALA A 211 -8.45 -15.72 -10.38
CA ALA A 211 -7.45 -15.14 -11.28
C ALA A 211 -6.03 -15.70 -11.05
N GLY A 212 -5.81 -16.55 -10.03
CA GLY A 212 -4.49 -17.08 -9.68
C GLY A 212 -3.53 -16.04 -9.06
N LEU A 213 -4.05 -14.86 -8.67
CA LEU A 213 -3.26 -13.71 -8.24
C LEU A 213 -3.13 -13.62 -6.73
N TYR A 214 -4.04 -14.20 -5.95
CA TYR A 214 -3.97 -14.08 -4.50
C TYR A 214 -2.67 -14.71 -3.94
N ARG A 215 -2.01 -13.99 -3.04
CA ARG A 215 -0.88 -14.45 -2.22
C ARG A 215 -1.23 -14.24 -0.75
N ASP A 216 -1.26 -15.31 0.02
CA ASP A 216 -1.41 -15.21 1.48
C ASP A 216 -0.04 -14.92 2.15
N ALA A 217 -0.02 -14.87 3.49
CA ALA A 217 1.19 -14.50 4.23
C ALA A 217 2.35 -15.50 4.09
N ASN A 218 2.07 -16.77 3.72
CA ASN A 218 3.05 -17.84 3.61
C ASN A 218 3.32 -18.22 2.15
N ASP A 219 2.71 -17.50 1.20
CA ASP A 219 2.84 -17.79 -0.23
C ASP A 219 4.00 -17.01 -0.83
N GLU A 220 5.13 -17.69 -1.03
CA GLU A 220 6.35 -17.10 -1.60
C GLU A 220 6.40 -17.15 -3.14
N ARG A 221 5.32 -17.59 -3.81
CA ARG A 221 5.30 -17.66 -5.28
C ARG A 221 5.48 -16.25 -5.87
N PRO A 222 6.30 -16.10 -6.93
CA PRO A 222 6.47 -14.82 -7.58
C PRO A 222 5.16 -14.31 -8.18
N GLY A 223 5.11 -12.99 -8.30
CA GLY A 223 3.98 -12.22 -8.82
C GLY A 223 2.75 -12.21 -7.93
N GLY A 224 1.62 -11.83 -8.50
CA GLY A 224 0.35 -11.79 -7.79
C GLY A 224 0.25 -10.64 -6.78
N ALA A 225 -0.74 -10.73 -5.89
CA ALA A 225 -1.18 -9.66 -5.01
C ALA A 225 -1.19 -10.10 -3.54
N GLY A 226 -0.40 -9.40 -2.71
CA GLY A 226 -0.50 -9.46 -1.26
C GLY A 226 -1.46 -8.42 -0.72
N ILE A 227 -2.34 -8.80 0.22
CA ILE A 227 -3.28 -7.88 0.90
C ILE A 227 -2.88 -7.74 2.36
N TYR A 228 -2.55 -6.52 2.78
CA TYR A 228 -2.08 -6.24 4.13
C TYR A 228 -2.96 -5.22 4.85
N PHE A 229 -3.13 -5.48 6.13
CA PHE A 229 -3.64 -4.49 7.06
C PHE A 229 -2.53 -3.54 7.48
N VAL A 230 -2.88 -2.27 7.57
CA VAL A 230 -1.98 -1.21 8.02
C VAL A 230 -2.63 -0.33 9.08
N SER A 231 -1.78 0.34 9.87
CA SER A 231 -2.19 1.38 10.80
C SER A 231 -2.83 2.56 10.07
N HIS A 232 -3.21 3.62 10.81
CA HIS A 232 -4.00 4.68 10.23
C HIS A 232 -3.30 5.35 9.03
N VAL A 233 -4.02 5.51 7.92
CA VAL A 233 -3.55 6.24 6.72
C VAL A 233 -4.18 7.64 6.61
N GLY A 234 -5.05 8.00 7.57
CA GLY A 234 -5.90 9.20 7.52
C GLY A 234 -7.14 9.03 6.65
N GLY A 235 -8.16 9.85 6.89
CA GLY A 235 -9.42 9.80 6.12
C GLY A 235 -10.36 8.66 6.52
N HIS A 236 -10.42 8.26 7.79
CA HIS A 236 -11.37 7.25 8.29
C HIS A 236 -12.84 7.63 8.03
N LYS A 237 -13.16 8.92 7.93
CA LYS A 237 -14.50 9.38 7.52
C LYS A 237 -14.89 8.95 6.10
N PHE A 238 -13.93 8.55 5.27
CA PHE A 238 -14.11 8.07 3.90
C PHE A 238 -13.84 6.55 3.77
N SER A 239 -13.93 5.79 4.86
CA SER A 239 -13.67 4.34 4.85
C SER A 239 -14.54 3.59 3.82
N ALA A 240 -14.12 2.47 3.23
CA ALA A 240 -12.81 1.84 3.33
C ALA A 240 -11.77 2.56 2.46
N ASN A 241 -10.58 2.81 3.01
CA ASN A 241 -9.42 3.25 2.23
C ASN A 241 -8.68 2.02 1.70
N VAL A 242 -8.37 2.02 0.40
CA VAL A 242 -7.66 0.95 -0.30
C VAL A 242 -6.51 1.58 -1.09
N LEU A 243 -5.28 1.26 -0.74
CA LEU A 243 -4.10 1.71 -1.48
C LEU A 243 -3.60 0.55 -2.33
N VAL A 244 -3.58 0.72 -3.64
CA VAL A 244 -3.11 -0.30 -4.59
C VAL A 244 -1.75 0.14 -5.12
N TYR A 245 -0.72 -0.61 -4.75
CA TYR A 245 0.61 -0.48 -5.35
C TYR A 245 0.76 -1.49 -6.49
N ARG A 246 1.30 -1.02 -7.62
CA ARG A 246 1.65 -1.86 -8.79
C ARG A 246 3.14 -1.70 -9.07
N ARG A 247 3.86 -2.82 -9.09
CA ARG A 247 5.33 -2.86 -9.12
C ARG A 247 5.92 -2.38 -10.43
N GLN A 248 5.34 -2.83 -11.55
CA GLN A 248 5.90 -2.56 -12.88
C GLN A 248 5.92 -1.07 -13.20
N GLU A 249 4.83 -0.36 -12.89
CA GLU A 249 4.65 1.06 -13.18
C GLU A 249 5.18 1.98 -12.05
N GLU A 250 5.68 1.39 -10.96
CA GLU A 250 5.92 2.05 -9.67
C GLU A 250 4.74 2.99 -9.34
N GLN A 251 3.53 2.42 -9.31
CA GLN A 251 2.28 3.17 -9.25
C GLN A 251 1.60 2.97 -7.88
N LEU A 252 1.01 4.04 -7.35
CA LEU A 252 0.08 4.00 -6.22
C LEU A 252 -1.25 4.59 -6.67
N ILE A 253 -2.34 3.81 -6.54
CA ILE A 253 -3.70 4.30 -6.68
C ILE A 253 -4.37 4.25 -5.30
N TRP A 254 -4.70 5.41 -4.73
CA TRP A 254 -5.37 5.50 -3.42
C TRP A 254 -6.86 5.75 -3.61
N LEU A 255 -7.65 4.72 -3.27
CA LEU A 255 -9.11 4.75 -3.28
C LEU A 255 -9.71 4.88 -1.88
N ALA A 256 -10.92 5.41 -1.82
CA ALA A 256 -11.73 5.50 -0.62
C ALA A 256 -13.20 5.21 -0.93
N ARG A 257 -14.04 5.13 0.11
CA ARG A 257 -15.46 4.76 0.02
C ARG A 257 -15.69 3.42 -0.65
N ILE A 258 -14.70 2.53 -0.56
CA ILE A 258 -14.81 1.21 -1.15
C ILE A 258 -15.78 0.37 -0.34
N ARG A 259 -16.66 -0.33 -1.06
CA ARG A 259 -17.63 -1.29 -0.56
C ARG A 259 -17.31 -2.66 -1.18
N PRO A 260 -17.80 -3.77 -0.59
CA PRO A 260 -17.56 -5.10 -1.13
C PRO A 260 -17.90 -5.21 -2.62
N GLU A 261 -19.02 -4.62 -3.05
CA GLU A 261 -19.51 -4.69 -4.43
C GLU A 261 -18.56 -4.08 -5.48
N HIS A 262 -17.64 -3.20 -5.07
CA HIS A 262 -16.64 -2.60 -5.96
C HIS A 262 -15.39 -3.49 -6.16
N CYS A 263 -15.20 -4.54 -5.35
CA CYS A 263 -13.95 -5.30 -5.30
C CYS A 263 -13.65 -6.05 -6.59
N GLU A 264 -14.67 -6.51 -7.31
CA GLU A 264 -14.49 -7.14 -8.63
C GLU A 264 -13.85 -6.16 -9.63
N GLY A 265 -14.39 -4.94 -9.72
CA GLY A 265 -13.88 -3.89 -10.59
C GLY A 265 -12.46 -3.45 -10.18
N ILE A 266 -12.18 -3.39 -8.87
CA ILE A 266 -10.82 -3.10 -8.38
C ILE A 266 -9.82 -4.16 -8.84
N VAL A 267 -10.18 -5.44 -8.79
CA VAL A 267 -9.28 -6.50 -9.27
C VAL A 267 -9.10 -6.42 -10.78
N LYS A 268 -10.20 -6.34 -11.54
CA LYS A 268 -10.17 -6.37 -13.01
C LYS A 268 -9.49 -5.16 -13.64
N TYR A 269 -9.70 -3.97 -13.07
CA TYR A 269 -9.31 -2.71 -13.69
C TYR A 269 -8.22 -1.98 -12.91
N THR A 270 -8.38 -1.82 -11.60
CA THR A 270 -7.39 -1.06 -10.80
C THR A 270 -6.09 -1.82 -10.63
N ILE A 271 -6.14 -3.06 -10.13
CA ILE A 271 -4.95 -3.88 -9.86
C ILE A 271 -4.29 -4.30 -11.17
N LEU A 272 -5.07 -4.85 -12.10
CA LEU A 272 -4.51 -5.43 -13.32
C LEU A 272 -4.14 -4.40 -14.37
N GLN A 273 -4.91 -3.31 -14.52
CA GLN A 273 -4.77 -2.39 -15.64
C GLN A 273 -4.40 -0.95 -15.23
N GLY A 274 -4.34 -0.64 -13.94
CA GLY A 274 -4.08 0.73 -13.46
C GLY A 274 -5.22 1.72 -13.78
N LYS A 275 -6.43 1.22 -14.09
CA LYS A 275 -7.62 2.01 -14.41
C LYS A 275 -8.52 2.18 -13.18
N VAL A 276 -9.21 3.32 -13.07
CA VAL A 276 -10.16 3.57 -11.97
C VAL A 276 -11.59 3.47 -12.48
N VAL A 277 -12.47 2.80 -11.72
CA VAL A 277 -13.88 2.59 -12.10
C VAL A 277 -14.72 3.85 -11.85
N HIS A 278 -14.65 4.41 -10.64
CA HIS A 278 -15.44 5.57 -10.21
C HIS A 278 -14.56 6.70 -9.62
N PRO A 279 -13.68 7.32 -10.43
CA PRO A 279 -12.71 8.30 -9.94
C PRO A 279 -13.35 9.51 -9.25
N GLU A 280 -14.54 9.93 -9.69
CA GLU A 280 -15.28 11.08 -9.17
C GLU A 280 -15.70 10.94 -7.71
N VAL A 281 -15.93 9.72 -7.24
CA VAL A 281 -16.38 9.44 -5.86
C VAL A 281 -15.37 8.67 -5.03
N GLN A 282 -14.47 7.88 -5.64
CA GLN A 282 -13.58 6.97 -4.94
C GLN A 282 -12.09 7.38 -4.98
N LEU A 283 -11.63 8.10 -6.01
CA LEU A 283 -10.21 8.40 -6.14
C LEU A 283 -9.79 9.52 -5.17
N ARG A 284 -8.79 9.23 -4.33
CA ARG A 284 -8.17 10.24 -3.46
C ARG A 284 -6.94 10.88 -4.09
N GLY A 285 -6.16 10.11 -4.85
CA GLY A 285 -4.91 10.54 -5.46
C GLY A 285 -3.94 9.38 -5.58
N GLY A 286 -2.66 9.68 -5.75
CA GLY A 286 -1.61 8.71 -5.97
C GLY A 286 -0.54 9.22 -6.93
N PHE A 287 0.27 8.30 -7.45
CA PHE A 287 1.30 8.58 -8.43
C PHE A 287 1.45 7.43 -9.42
N ASP A 288 2.03 7.74 -10.56
CA ASP A 288 2.43 6.82 -11.61
C ASP A 288 3.80 7.31 -12.10
N ARG A 289 4.87 6.65 -11.63
CA ARG A 289 6.23 7.13 -11.90
C ARG A 289 6.65 6.82 -13.34
N GLU A 290 6.16 5.74 -13.93
CA GLU A 290 6.38 5.45 -15.36
C GLU A 290 5.82 6.56 -16.27
N ARG A 291 4.62 7.06 -15.95
CA ARG A 291 4.00 8.18 -16.69
C ARG A 291 4.41 9.57 -16.17
N GLY A 292 5.17 9.66 -15.08
CA GLY A 292 5.63 10.91 -14.49
C GLY A 292 4.50 11.80 -13.95
N VAL A 293 3.39 11.23 -13.47
CA VAL A 293 2.23 11.99 -12.97
C VAL A 293 1.96 11.71 -11.49
N THR A 294 1.48 12.73 -10.78
CA THR A 294 1.15 12.64 -9.36
C THR A 294 -0.02 13.55 -9.00
N SER A 295 -0.80 13.14 -8.01
CA SER A 295 -1.88 13.94 -7.43
C SER A 295 -2.00 13.59 -5.95
N TRP A 296 -1.90 14.59 -5.08
CA TRP A 296 -1.88 14.41 -3.64
C TRP A 296 -3.09 15.06 -3.03
#